data_AF-A0A829NSG7-F1
#
_entry.id   AF-A0A829NSG7-F1
#
_cell.length_a   1.000
_cell.length_b   1.000
_cell.length_c   1.000
_cell.angle_alpha   90.00
_cell.angle_beta   90.00
_cell.angle_gamma   90.00
#
_symmetry.space_group_name_H-M   'P 1'
#
loop_
_entity.id
_entity.type
_entity.pdbx_description
1 polymer ?
#
loop_
_entity_poly.entity_id
_entity_poly.type
_entity_poly.pdbx_seq_one_letter_code
_entity_poly.pdbx_strand_id
1 'polypeptide(L)' 'MKDIASILSKVDAEEMLTKEDAVTLLNIDNQSKVFYELIAKANELSRKEYGDKGYIFAQIGLNSEPCSGNCGLR' A
#
# COMPACT_ATOMS: atom_id res chain seq x y z
N MET A 1 11.16 8.74 17.43
CA MET A 1 10.36 8.31 16.26
C MET A 1 11.24 8.42 15.03
N LYS A 2 11.23 7.43 14.15
CA LYS A 2 11.89 7.60 12.84
C LYS A 2 11.14 8.67 12.07
N ASP A 3 11.89 9.56 11.44
CA ASP A 3 11.35 10.60 10.60
C ASP A 3 10.83 9.99 9.28
N ILE A 4 9.62 10.34 8.86
CA ILE A 4 9.01 9.79 7.63
C ILE A 4 9.81 10.20 6.41
N ALA A 5 10.38 11.41 6.40
CA ALA A 5 11.28 11.82 5.33
C ALA A 5 12.47 10.86 5.17
N SER A 6 13.03 10.34 6.27
CA SER A 6 14.10 9.35 6.20
C SER A 6 13.65 8.02 5.61
N ILE A 7 12.40 7.60 5.87
CA ILE A 7 11.83 6.37 5.30
C ILE A 7 11.62 6.56 3.79
N LEU A 8 11.09 7.70 3.35
CA LEU A 8 10.90 7.98 1.92
C LEU A 8 12.24 8.07 1.17
N SER A 9 13.29 8.63 1.78
CA SER A 9 14.63 8.64 1.18
C SER A 9 15.20 7.24 0.97
N LYS A 10 14.92 6.28 1.85
CA LYS A 10 15.30 4.87 1.63
C LYS A 10 14.61 4.28 0.40
N VAL A 11 13.33 4.61 0.22
CA VAL A 11 12.56 4.16 -0.95
C VAL A 11 13.15 4.75 -2.23
N ASP A 12 13.56 6.02 -2.21
CA ASP A 12 14.24 6.66 -3.35
C ASP A 12 15.61 6.04 -3.65
N ALA A 13 16.28 5.51 -2.62
CA ALA A 13 17.52 4.74 -2.75
C ALA A 13 17.29 3.25 -3.11
N GLU A 14 16.04 2.84 -3.36
CA GLU A 14 15.65 1.45 -3.65
C GLU A 14 16.04 0.46 -2.52
N GLU A 15 16.14 0.95 -1.29
CA GLU A 15 16.41 0.13 -0.11
C GLU A 15 15.13 -0.58 0.38
N MET A 16 15.31 -1.79 0.90
CA MET A 16 14.22 -2.56 1.51
C MET A 16 13.77 -1.92 2.83
N LEU A 17 12.47 -1.60 2.92
CA LEU A 17 11.87 -1.12 4.17
C LEU A 17 11.82 -2.24 5.22
N THR A 18 12.11 -1.88 6.47
CA THR A 18 11.96 -2.83 7.59
C THR A 18 10.52 -2.90 8.07
N LYS A 19 10.23 -3.90 8.92
CA LYS A 19 8.93 -3.99 9.62
C LYS A 19 8.61 -2.73 10.40
N GLU A 20 9.59 -2.15 11.08
CA GLU A 20 9.43 -0.93 11.88
C GLU A 20 9.15 0.29 11.00
N ASP A 21 9.77 0.35 9.81
CA ASP A 21 9.48 1.39 8.82
C ASP A 21 8.02 1.28 8.36
N ALA A 22 7.55 0.06 8.02
CA ALA A 22 6.17 -0.18 7.63
C ALA A 22 5.16 0.15 8.75
N VAL A 23 5.43 -0.25 9.99
CA VAL A 23 4.58 0.10 11.16
C VAL A 23 4.55 1.61 11.37
N THR A 24 5.66 2.32 11.15
CA THR A 24 5.70 3.78 11.24
C THR A 24 4.80 4.43 10.19
N LEU A 25 4.84 3.96 8.93
CA LEU A 25 3.98 4.45 7.86
C LEU A 25 2.50 4.16 8.11
N LEU A 26 2.16 2.98 8.65
CA LEU A 26 0.78 2.61 8.98
C LEU A 26 0.16 3.43 10.13
N ASN A 27 0.99 4.05 10.97
CA ASN A 27 0.53 4.91 12.08
C ASN A 27 0.40 6.39 11.68
N ILE A 28 0.59 6.73 10.40
CA ILE A 28 0.40 8.10 9.92
C ILE A 28 -1.08 8.48 10.06
N ASP A 29 -1.34 9.63 10.66
CA ASP A 29 -2.69 10.18 10.75
C ASP A 29 -3.26 10.44 9.36
N ASN A 30 -4.45 9.88 9.12
CA ASN A 30 -5.16 10.05 7.87
C ASN A 30 -5.47 11.54 7.67
N GLN A 31 -5.34 12.04 6.44
CA GLN A 31 -5.55 13.45 6.07
C GLN A 31 -4.46 14.44 6.54
N SER A 32 -3.42 13.97 7.23
CA SER A 32 -2.24 14.81 7.51
C SER A 32 -1.48 15.15 6.22
N LYS A 33 -0.66 16.20 6.23
CA LYS A 33 0.23 16.54 5.10
C LYS A 33 1.10 15.35 4.69
N VAL A 34 1.65 14.64 5.68
CA VAL A 34 2.57 13.53 5.48
C VAL A 34 1.87 12.30 4.90
N PHE A 35 0.58 12.10 5.21
CA PHE A 35 -0.24 11.09 4.57
C PHE A 35 -0.31 11.29 3.05
N TYR A 36 -0.53 12.52 2.61
CA TYR A 36 -0.57 12.83 1.18
C TYR A 36 0.81 12.73 0.51
N GLU A 37 1.90 13.02 1.24
CA GLU A 37 3.27 12.77 0.75
C GLU A 37 3.53 11.27 0.53
N LEU A 38 3.07 10.40 1.45
CA LEU A 38 3.14 8.95 1.28
C LEU A 38 2.36 8.47 0.05
N ILE A 39 1.12 8.95 -0.14
CA ILE A 39 0.32 8.61 -1.34
C ILE A 39 1.01 9.09 -2.60
N ALA A 40 1.55 10.30 -2.61
CA ALA A 40 2.25 10.86 -3.76
C ALA A 40 3.46 9.99 -4.14
N LYS A 41 4.27 9.56 -3.16
CA LYS A 41 5.40 8.66 -3.38
C LYS A 41 4.94 7.30 -3.91
N ALA A 42 3.88 6.71 -3.35
CA ALA A 42 3.35 5.43 -3.83
C ALA A 42 2.83 5.52 -5.28
N ASN A 43 2.17 6.62 -5.65
CA ASN A 43 1.72 6.88 -7.01
C ASN A 43 2.90 7.07 -7.99
N GLU A 44 3.95 7.80 -7.60
CA GLU A 44 5.18 7.93 -8.39
C GLU A 44 5.78 6.55 -8.71
N LEU A 45 5.97 5.71 -7.69
CA LEU A 45 6.55 4.37 -7.83
C LEU A 45 5.70 3.47 -8.73
N SER A 46 4.37 3.47 -8.51
CA SER A 46 3.45 2.69 -9.33
C SER A 46 3.52 3.07 -10.81
N ARG A 47 3.62 4.37 -11.11
CA ARG A 47 3.74 4.85 -12.50
C ARG A 47 5.07 4.49 -13.12
N LYS A 48 6.17 4.60 -12.37
CA LYS A 48 7.52 4.18 -12.81
C LYS A 48 7.54 2.68 -13.13
N GLU A 49 6.99 1.85 -12.25
CA GLU A 49 7.03 0.39 -12.39
C GLU A 49 6.10 -0.12 -13.49
N TYR A 50 4.86 0.38 -13.54
CA TYR A 50 3.83 -0.14 -14.45
C TYR A 50 3.65 0.69 -15.72
N GLY A 51 4.43 1.76 -15.90
CA GLY A 51 4.44 2.60 -17.11
C GLY A 51 3.09 3.24 -17.39
N ASP A 52 2.45 3.81 -16.35
CA ASP A 52 1.12 4.44 -16.41
C ASP A 52 -0.03 3.52 -16.88
N LYS A 53 0.16 2.20 -16.85
CA LYS A 53 -0.85 1.22 -17.28
C LYS A 53 -1.61 0.66 -16.08
N GLY A 54 -2.93 0.59 -16.22
CA GLY A 54 -3.79 -0.19 -15.34
C GLY A 54 -4.13 -1.55 -15.97
N TYR A 55 -4.20 -2.59 -15.14
CA TYR A 55 -4.74 -3.87 -15.57
C TYR A 55 -6.25 -3.91 -15.36
N ILE A 56 -6.97 -4.47 -16.34
CA ILE A 56 -8.41 -4.69 -16.27
C ILE A 56 -8.64 -6.19 -16.08
N PHE A 57 -9.29 -6.56 -14.98
CA PHE A 57 -9.68 -7.92 -14.68
C PHE A 57 -11.18 -8.01 -14.47
N ALA A 58 -11.79 -9.10 -14.93
CA ALA A 58 -13.16 -9.46 -14.60
C ALA A 58 -13.13 -10.67 -13.67
N GLN A 59 -13.87 -10.58 -12.56
CA GLN A 59 -14.05 -11.69 -11.63
C GLN A 59 -15.46 -12.27 -11.80
N ILE A 60 -15.54 -13.56 -12.12
CA ILE A 60 -16.80 -14.30 -12.18
C ILE A 60 -16.89 -15.15 -10.92
N GLY A 61 -17.74 -14.72 -9.98
CA GLY A 61 -18.07 -15.52 -8.81
C GLY A 61 -18.95 -16.69 -9.22
N LEU A 62 -18.39 -17.90 -9.29
CA LEU A 62 -19.16 -19.12 -9.47
C LEU A 62 -19.45 -19.71 -8.09
N ASN A 63 -20.74 -19.84 -7.75
CA ASN A 63 -21.14 -20.57 -6.57
C ASN A 63 -21.21 -22.07 -6.93
N SER A 64 -20.06 -22.76 -6.84
CA SER A 64 -19.98 -24.20 -7.13
C SER A 64 -20.60 -25.05 -6.01
N GLU A 65 -20.59 -24.55 -4.76
CA GLU A 65 -21.15 -25.19 -3.57
C GLU A 65 -21.31 -24.14 -2.45
N PRO A 66 -22.31 -24.26 -1.54
CA PRO A 66 -22.44 -23.36 -0.40
C PRO A 66 -21.15 -23.28 0.44
N CYS A 67 -20.69 -22.07 0.75
CA CYS A 67 -19.54 -21.86 1.64
C CYS A 67 -19.92 -22.27 3.07
N SER A 68 -19.22 -23.27 3.63
CA SER A 68 -19.35 -23.71 5.02
C SER A 68 -18.60 -22.81 6.03
N GLY A 69 -17.83 -21.84 5.53
CA GLY A 69 -17.05 -20.92 6.34
C GLY A 69 -17.92 -19.95 7.11
N ASN A 70 -17.81 -19.96 8.44
CA ASN A 70 -18.44 -18.96 9.33
C ASN A 70 -17.46 -17.81 9.61
N CYS A 71 -16.99 -17.14 8.56
CA CYS A 71 -16.02 -16.05 8.70
C CYS A 71 -16.69 -14.85 9.39
N GLY A 72 -16.18 -14.48 10.57
CA GLY A 72 -16.66 -13.34 11.33
C GLY A 72 -16.16 -12.02 10.77
N LEU A 73 -16.52 -11.64 9.53
CA LEU A 73 -16.11 -10.40 8.84
C LEU A 73 -16.60 -9.09 9.53
N ARG A 74 -16.78 -9.12 10.85
CA ARG A 74 -17.12 -7.99 11.73
C ARG A 74 -16.01 -7.79 12.75
#